data_AF-A0A239R2I0-F1
#
_entry.id   AF-A0A239R2I0-F1
#
_cell.length_a   1.000
_cell.length_b   1.000
_cell.length_c   1.000
_cell.angle_alpha   90.00
_cell.angle_beta   90.00
_cell.angle_gamma   90.00
#
_symmetry.space_group_name_H-M   'P 1'
#
loop_
_entity.id
_entity.type
_entity.pdbx_description
1 polymer ?
#
loop_
_entity_poly.entity_id
_entity_poly.type
_entity_poly.pdbx_seq_one_letter_code
_entity_poly.pdbx_strand_id
1 'polypeptide(L)'
;MFIFIRYSYDYTNVAYTFTPPILGTCTFECWGSQGERRTHLDPGKGAYTKGTLTLTNEKKGPFYVYVGSGGTNGGAIGEQPGGGSTDIRLTNTQDFNGWKSRIMVAAGGGGAFYDGGGNSQVVFTNRTPGEGGAYNGYDANGYCAYYAGYHWSGYGASQTAGGACGQGTSTIDSGASFGNAKGSFFMGGYGNNPLAPGTTTSSGGGGGYYGGGHGVHPGSSHTGGGGGSSFISGHPGFNAVGSNATASNRQHTSQPNHYSGYVFNSGSTEVIDGRGYKWTNASTKTLTNQTKPTGGTERGHTGNGYARVTVVR
;
A
#
# COMPACT_ATOMS: atom_id res chain seq x y z
N MET A 1 -3.09 29.44 25.72
CA MET A 1 -3.99 29.23 24.58
C MET A 1 -3.46 28.06 23.80
N PHE A 2 -4.19 26.94 23.75
CA PHE A 2 -3.80 25.81 22.92
C PHE A 2 -4.30 26.07 21.50
N ILE A 3 -3.39 26.07 20.52
CA ILE A 3 -3.76 26.18 19.11
C ILE A 3 -3.90 24.75 18.59
N PHE A 4 -5.09 24.43 18.06
CA PHE A 4 -5.39 23.17 17.39
C PHE A 4 -5.75 23.46 15.93
N ILE A 5 -4.87 23.10 15.00
CA ILE A 5 -5.14 23.25 13.57
C ILE A 5 -5.09 21.88 12.93
N ARG A 6 -6.16 21.52 12.21
CA ARG A 6 -6.29 20.27 11.47
C ARG A 6 -6.26 20.55 9.98
N TYR A 7 -5.40 19.83 9.27
CA TYR A 7 -5.32 19.77 7.82
C TYR A 7 -5.75 18.39 7.37
N SER A 8 -6.63 18.34 6.38
CA SER A 8 -7.27 17.13 5.86
C SER A 8 -7.00 17.05 4.37
N TYR A 9 -6.58 15.87 3.92
CA TYR A 9 -6.15 15.63 2.55
C TYR A 9 -6.90 14.41 2.01
N ASP A 10 -7.86 14.68 1.15
CA ASP A 10 -8.53 13.66 0.34
C ASP A 10 -7.67 13.28 -0.87
N TYR A 11 -8.04 12.20 -1.54
CA TYR A 11 -7.36 11.82 -2.76
C TYR A 11 -7.46 12.92 -3.83
N THR A 12 -6.29 13.33 -4.30
CA THR A 12 -6.13 13.99 -5.59
C THR A 12 -5.02 13.27 -6.34
N ASN A 13 -5.03 13.34 -7.68
CA ASN A 13 -3.99 12.71 -8.48
C ASN A 13 -2.64 13.47 -8.45
N VAL A 14 -2.43 14.32 -7.44
CA VAL A 14 -1.26 15.16 -7.23
C VAL A 14 -0.93 15.24 -5.73
N ALA A 15 0.29 15.65 -5.40
CA ALA A 15 0.66 15.88 -4.00
C ALA A 15 0.13 17.21 -3.47
N TYR A 16 -0.18 17.23 -2.18
CA TYR A 16 -0.29 18.46 -1.42
C TYR A 16 1.06 18.87 -0.83
N THR A 17 1.28 20.17 -0.70
CA THR A 17 2.39 20.71 0.09
C THR A 17 1.87 21.16 1.45
N PHE A 18 2.40 20.56 2.51
CA PHE A 18 2.14 20.96 3.88
C PHE A 18 3.34 21.69 4.46
N THR A 19 3.15 22.98 4.74
CA THR A 19 4.11 23.80 5.48
C THR A 19 3.53 24.09 6.86
N PRO A 20 4.09 23.49 7.93
CA PRO A 20 3.65 23.75 9.29
C PRO A 20 3.65 25.25 9.62
N PRO A 21 2.51 25.81 10.09
CA PRO A 21 2.42 27.24 10.37
C PRO A 21 3.28 27.63 11.58
N ILE A 22 3.47 26.70 12.52
CA ILE A 22 4.17 26.90 13.78
C ILE A 22 5.11 25.73 14.08
N LEU A 23 6.12 25.99 14.91
CA LEU A 23 6.91 24.94 15.55
C LEU A 23 6.09 24.28 16.66
N GLY A 24 6.40 23.02 16.96
CA GLY A 24 5.71 22.23 17.98
C GLY A 24 5.50 20.78 17.54
N THR A 25 4.59 20.09 18.22
CA THR A 25 4.29 18.69 17.93
C THR A 25 3.20 18.60 16.86
N CYS A 26 3.51 17.89 15.78
CA CYS A 26 2.56 17.56 14.72
C CYS A 26 2.24 16.07 14.75
N THR A 27 0.96 15.73 14.71
CA THR A 27 0.48 14.36 14.51
C THR A 27 0.17 14.17 13.03
N PHE A 28 0.76 13.15 12.42
CA PHE A 28 0.49 12.72 11.05
C PHE A 28 -0.28 11.41 11.10
N GLU A 29 -1.32 11.30 10.28
CA GLU A 29 -2.15 10.12 10.12
C GLU A 29 -2.37 9.88 8.62
N CYS A 30 -2.16 8.63 8.17
CA CYS A 30 -2.34 8.21 6.79
C CYS A 30 -3.18 6.95 6.73
N TRP A 31 -4.09 6.89 5.76
CA TRP A 31 -4.91 5.74 5.40
C TRP A 31 -4.57 5.37 3.96
N GLY A 32 -4.04 4.16 3.75
CA GLY A 32 -3.86 3.62 2.40
C GLY A 32 -5.20 3.32 1.76
N SER A 33 -5.29 3.32 0.44
CA SER A 33 -6.56 3.04 -0.25
C SER A 33 -6.84 1.55 -0.34
N GLN A 34 -8.13 1.20 -0.46
CA GLN A 34 -8.49 -0.14 -0.90
C GLN A 34 -8.13 -0.35 -2.38
N GLY A 35 -7.99 -1.61 -2.79
CA GLY A 35 -8.05 -2.00 -4.19
C GLY A 35 -9.41 -1.69 -4.82
N GLU A 36 -9.42 -1.64 -6.14
CA GLU A 36 -10.61 -1.40 -6.92
C GLU A 36 -11.36 -2.69 -7.27
N ARG A 37 -12.62 -2.49 -7.64
CA ARG A 37 -13.59 -3.53 -7.99
C ARG A 37 -14.55 -3.03 -9.05
N ARG A 38 -14.56 -3.67 -10.22
CA ARG A 38 -15.53 -3.42 -11.30
C ARG A 38 -16.84 -4.22 -11.13
N THR A 39 -16.78 -5.43 -10.56
CA THR A 39 -17.96 -6.30 -10.37
C THR A 39 -17.85 -7.11 -9.06
N HIS A 40 -18.73 -6.81 -8.10
CA HIS A 40 -19.16 -7.59 -6.91
C HIS A 40 -18.21 -8.42 -6.00
N LEU A 41 -16.88 -8.45 -6.13
CA LEU A 41 -15.97 -9.19 -5.21
C LEU A 41 -14.89 -8.38 -4.45
N ASP A 42 -14.55 -8.82 -3.24
CA ASP A 42 -13.88 -8.00 -2.22
C ASP A 42 -12.43 -7.61 -2.57
N PRO A 43 -12.10 -6.31 -2.74
CA PRO A 43 -10.72 -5.85 -2.82
C PRO A 43 -10.07 -5.80 -1.45
N GLY A 44 -8.74 -5.80 -1.42
CA GLY A 44 -8.00 -5.57 -0.19
C GLY A 44 -8.20 -4.13 0.30
N LYS A 45 -8.45 -3.95 1.57
CA LYS A 45 -8.51 -2.67 2.27
C LYS A 45 -7.10 -2.16 2.57
N GLY A 46 -6.99 -0.84 2.71
CA GLY A 46 -5.73 -0.20 3.06
C GLY A 46 -5.41 -0.27 4.55
N ALA A 47 -4.12 -0.13 4.85
CA ALA A 47 -3.60 0.00 6.20
C ALA A 47 -3.70 1.46 6.70
N TYR A 48 -3.31 1.66 7.95
CA TYR A 48 -3.28 2.95 8.62
C TYR A 48 -1.96 3.12 9.39
N THR A 49 -1.40 4.33 9.31
CA THR A 49 -0.23 4.73 10.10
C THR A 49 -0.46 6.06 10.78
N LYS A 50 0.03 6.18 12.01
CA LYS A 50 0.01 7.42 12.78
C LYS A 50 1.31 7.60 13.55
N GLY A 51 1.71 8.85 13.75
CA GLY A 51 2.80 9.18 14.65
C GLY A 51 2.92 10.68 14.88
N THR A 52 3.65 11.06 15.92
CA THR A 52 3.98 12.46 16.20
C THR A 52 5.43 12.79 15.89
N LEU A 53 5.65 13.97 15.34
CA LEU A 53 6.97 14.54 15.07
C LEU A 53 7.06 15.92 15.74
N THR A 54 8.17 16.16 16.43
CA THR A 54 8.49 17.48 16.97
C THR A 54 9.20 18.30 15.91
N LEU A 55 8.58 19.41 15.50
CA LEU A 55 9.12 20.31 14.51
C LEU A 55 10.03 21.36 15.16
N THR A 56 11.27 21.41 14.70
CA THR A 56 12.27 22.43 15.06
C THR A 56 12.53 23.33 13.87
N ASN A 57 13.31 24.40 14.03
CA ASN A 57 13.74 25.24 12.91
C ASN A 57 14.45 24.44 11.81
N GLU A 58 15.19 23.39 12.17
CA GLU A 58 15.92 22.52 11.24
C GLU A 58 15.03 21.48 10.56
N LYS A 59 13.88 21.14 11.16
CA LYS A 59 12.99 20.05 10.70
C LYS A 59 11.54 20.50 10.50
N LYS A 60 11.35 21.74 10.02
CA LYS A 60 10.02 22.34 9.87
C LYS A 60 9.28 21.86 8.60
N GLY A 61 9.95 21.24 7.64
CA GLY A 61 9.36 20.92 6.33
C GLY A 61 9.77 21.92 5.24
N PRO A 62 9.10 21.95 4.07
CA PRO A 62 7.77 21.39 3.80
C PRO A 62 7.74 19.86 3.78
N PHE A 63 6.54 19.31 4.02
CA PHE A 63 6.23 17.90 3.81
C PHE A 63 5.28 17.78 2.60
N TYR A 64 5.43 16.71 1.83
CA TYR A 64 4.56 16.44 0.70
C TYR A 64 3.65 15.27 1.02
N VAL A 65 2.34 15.49 0.92
CA VAL A 65 1.32 14.49 1.27
C VAL A 65 0.79 13.90 -0.03
N TYR A 66 1.07 12.61 -0.25
CA TYR A 66 0.57 11.84 -1.37
C TYR A 66 -0.52 10.92 -0.89
N VAL A 67 -1.72 11.07 -1.43
CA VAL A 67 -2.89 10.26 -1.07
C VAL A 67 -3.14 9.26 -2.19
N GLY A 68 -3.33 7.98 -1.84
CA GLY A 68 -3.53 6.90 -2.80
C GLY A 68 -5.00 6.69 -3.20
N SER A 69 -5.20 6.09 -4.36
CA SER A 69 -6.45 5.51 -4.87
C SER A 69 -6.10 4.27 -5.71
N GLY A 70 -7.09 3.58 -6.27
CA GLY A 70 -6.85 2.44 -7.16
C GLY A 70 -5.93 2.81 -8.33
N GLY A 71 -4.88 2.01 -8.54
CA GLY A 71 -3.92 2.20 -9.64
C GLY A 71 -3.03 3.44 -9.53
N THR A 72 -3.03 4.13 -8.39
CA THR A 72 -2.25 5.36 -8.20
C THR A 72 -1.31 5.24 -7.01
N ASN A 73 -0.34 6.16 -6.91
CA ASN A 73 0.64 6.23 -5.82
C ASN A 73 1.20 4.87 -5.35
N GLY A 74 1.67 4.09 -6.33
CA GLY A 74 2.27 2.77 -6.12
C GLY A 74 1.30 1.60 -6.25
N GLY A 75 -0.01 1.82 -6.22
CA GLY A 75 -1.00 0.79 -6.58
C GLY A 75 -0.85 0.42 -8.06
N ALA A 76 -0.75 -0.87 -8.37
CA ALA A 76 -0.61 -1.30 -9.75
C ALA A 76 -1.94 -1.15 -10.51
N ILE A 77 -1.86 -0.65 -11.74
CA ILE A 77 -3.00 -0.66 -12.66
C ILE A 77 -3.35 -2.10 -13.06
N GLY A 78 -4.62 -2.35 -13.34
CA GLY A 78 -5.15 -3.67 -13.74
C GLY A 78 -6.59 -3.57 -14.21
N GLU A 79 -7.17 -4.70 -14.58
CA GLU A 79 -8.63 -4.84 -14.67
C GLU A 79 -9.28 -4.58 -13.31
N GLN A 80 -8.62 -5.03 -12.23
CA GLN A 80 -8.88 -4.61 -10.86
C GLN A 80 -7.63 -3.95 -10.28
N PRO A 81 -7.53 -2.61 -10.34
CA PRO A 81 -6.36 -1.91 -9.81
C PRO A 81 -6.10 -2.20 -8.33
N GLY A 82 -4.83 -2.32 -7.96
CA GLY A 82 -4.42 -2.34 -6.55
C GLY A 82 -4.53 -0.95 -5.95
N GLY A 83 -4.87 -0.88 -4.67
CA GLY A 83 -4.95 0.37 -3.92
C GLY A 83 -3.58 1.01 -3.78
N GLY A 84 -3.50 2.31 -4.04
CA GLY A 84 -2.36 3.15 -3.74
C GLY A 84 -2.08 3.31 -2.26
N SER A 85 -0.80 3.47 -1.94
CA SER A 85 -0.37 3.89 -0.61
C SER A 85 -0.69 5.35 -0.36
N THR A 86 -0.79 5.74 0.91
CA THR A 86 -0.80 7.15 1.32
C THR A 86 0.44 7.44 2.15
N ASP A 87 1.21 8.45 1.78
CA ASP A 87 2.55 8.66 2.31
C ASP A 87 2.93 10.13 2.50
N ILE A 88 3.90 10.34 3.40
CA ILE A 88 4.51 11.64 3.70
C ILE A 88 5.95 11.63 3.19
N ARG A 89 6.28 12.54 2.27
CA ARG A 89 7.59 12.69 1.64
C ARG A 89 8.30 13.96 2.05
N LEU A 90 9.63 13.93 1.94
CA LEU A 90 10.49 15.11 2.10
C LEU A 90 10.80 15.79 0.75
N THR A 91 10.54 15.13 -0.38
CA THR A 91 10.67 15.72 -1.71
C THR A 91 9.41 15.49 -2.55
N ASN A 92 9.14 16.41 -3.48
CA ASN A 92 7.99 16.35 -4.39
C ASN A 92 8.38 15.77 -5.75
N THR A 93 8.91 14.55 -5.76
CA THR A 93 9.31 13.88 -6.99
C THR A 93 8.67 12.50 -7.08
N GLN A 94 8.39 12.08 -8.31
CA GLN A 94 7.82 10.77 -8.64
C GLN A 94 8.90 9.83 -9.22
N ASP A 95 10.10 9.93 -8.65
CA ASP A 95 11.26 9.11 -8.99
C ASP A 95 11.74 8.32 -7.75
N PHE A 96 12.79 7.52 -7.93
CA PHE A 96 13.34 6.75 -6.82
C PHE A 96 13.76 7.61 -5.62
N ASN A 97 14.26 8.84 -5.83
CA ASN A 97 14.61 9.74 -4.72
C ASN A 97 13.38 10.19 -3.95
N GLY A 98 12.28 10.49 -4.66
CA GLY A 98 10.98 10.78 -4.06
C GLY A 98 10.48 9.62 -3.21
N TRP A 99 10.49 8.41 -3.76
CA TRP A 99 10.05 7.20 -3.04
C TRP A 99 10.97 6.88 -1.86
N LYS A 100 12.28 7.14 -1.98
CA LYS A 100 13.26 6.99 -0.92
C LYS A 100 13.06 8.04 0.19
N SER A 101 12.38 9.16 -0.08
CA SER A 101 12.17 10.24 0.90
C SER A 101 10.94 10.04 1.82
N ARG A 102 10.21 8.93 1.65
CA ARG A 102 8.99 8.62 2.40
C ARG A 102 9.31 8.28 3.86
N ILE A 103 8.84 9.11 4.79
CA ILE A 103 9.05 8.94 6.24
C ILE A 103 7.88 8.23 6.94
N MET A 104 6.71 8.18 6.29
CA MET A 104 5.50 7.50 6.73
C MET A 104 4.74 7.01 5.49
N VAL A 105 4.27 5.77 5.51
CA VAL A 105 3.56 5.09 4.43
C VAL A 105 2.49 4.18 5.03
N ALA A 106 1.23 4.43 4.70
CA ALA A 106 0.14 3.50 4.90
C ALA A 106 -0.10 2.72 3.60
N ALA A 107 0.05 1.40 3.66
CA ALA A 107 -0.07 0.53 2.50
C ALA A 107 -1.49 0.46 1.93
N GLY A 108 -1.59 0.34 0.60
CA GLY A 108 -2.85 0.00 -0.06
C GLY A 108 -3.06 -1.51 -0.15
N GLY A 109 -4.33 -1.91 -0.27
CA GLY A 109 -4.70 -3.31 -0.49
C GLY A 109 -4.61 -3.71 -1.96
N GLY A 110 -4.55 -5.01 -2.24
CA GLY A 110 -4.52 -5.56 -3.59
C GLY A 110 -5.88 -5.49 -4.29
N GLY A 111 -5.85 -5.54 -5.63
CA GLY A 111 -7.03 -5.53 -6.47
C GLY A 111 -7.95 -6.74 -6.23
N ALA A 112 -9.23 -6.56 -6.54
CA ALA A 112 -10.25 -7.58 -6.34
C ALA A 112 -10.09 -8.83 -7.23
N PHE A 113 -10.79 -9.89 -6.85
CA PHE A 113 -11.05 -11.06 -7.69
C PHE A 113 -12.06 -10.72 -8.79
N TYR A 114 -12.01 -11.47 -9.90
CA TYR A 114 -13.05 -11.48 -10.91
C TYR A 114 -13.47 -12.91 -11.23
N ASP A 115 -14.77 -13.10 -11.37
CA ASP A 115 -15.40 -14.37 -11.70
C ASP A 115 -16.28 -14.10 -12.92
N GLY A 116 -15.93 -14.68 -14.07
CA GLY A 116 -16.47 -14.36 -15.40
C GLY A 116 -17.96 -14.67 -15.64
N GLY A 117 -18.79 -14.71 -14.60
CA GLY A 117 -20.20 -15.08 -14.68
C GLY A 117 -20.43 -16.59 -14.91
N GLY A 118 -21.69 -17.00 -14.89
CA GLY A 118 -22.15 -18.40 -14.76
C GLY A 118 -21.78 -19.39 -15.88
N ASN A 119 -20.94 -19.00 -16.85
CA ASN A 119 -20.40 -19.90 -17.89
C ASN A 119 -18.86 -19.95 -17.89
N SER A 120 -18.20 -19.39 -16.87
CA SER A 120 -16.75 -19.48 -16.71
C SER A 120 -16.39 -20.84 -16.12
N GLN A 121 -15.57 -21.64 -16.83
CA GLN A 121 -15.03 -22.91 -16.29
C GLN A 121 -14.11 -22.69 -15.08
N VAL A 122 -13.67 -21.44 -14.86
CA VAL A 122 -12.77 -21.03 -13.78
C VAL A 122 -13.55 -20.21 -12.75
N VAL A 123 -13.93 -20.83 -11.64
CA VAL A 123 -14.59 -20.17 -10.50
C VAL A 123 -13.65 -20.18 -9.29
N PHE A 124 -13.45 -19.02 -8.67
CA PHE A 124 -12.64 -18.90 -7.45
C PHE A 124 -13.50 -18.94 -6.19
N THR A 125 -13.21 -19.90 -5.30
CA THR A 125 -13.83 -20.03 -3.98
C THR A 125 -12.82 -19.76 -2.87
N ASN A 126 -13.28 -19.69 -1.60
CA ASN A 126 -12.45 -19.40 -0.43
C ASN A 126 -11.59 -18.13 -0.60
N ARG A 127 -12.23 -17.08 -1.14
CA ARG A 127 -11.57 -15.84 -1.53
C ARG A 127 -11.18 -15.04 -0.30
N THR A 128 -9.93 -14.62 -0.22
CA THR A 128 -9.42 -13.67 0.77
C THR A 128 -8.59 -12.63 0.03
N PRO A 129 -8.92 -11.32 0.13
CA PRO A 129 -8.14 -10.31 -0.56
C PRO A 129 -6.77 -10.07 0.10
N GLY A 130 -5.84 -9.55 -0.69
CA GLY A 130 -4.54 -9.09 -0.21
C GLY A 130 -4.65 -7.75 0.49
N GLU A 131 -5.00 -7.76 1.76
CA GLU A 131 -5.10 -6.58 2.62
C GLU A 131 -3.76 -5.82 2.74
N GLY A 132 -3.82 -4.48 2.85
CA GLY A 132 -2.66 -3.64 3.13
C GLY A 132 -2.03 -4.03 4.47
N GLY A 133 -0.71 -4.17 4.49
CA GLY A 133 0.04 -4.71 5.62
C GLY A 133 0.59 -3.68 6.58
N ALA A 134 0.94 -4.14 7.78
CA ALA A 134 1.93 -3.47 8.62
C ALA A 134 3.35 -3.79 8.07
N TYR A 135 4.07 -4.74 8.68
CA TYR A 135 5.39 -5.16 8.21
C TYR A 135 5.33 -5.89 6.86
N ASN A 136 4.37 -6.81 6.76
CA ASN A 136 4.11 -7.58 5.57
C ASN A 136 2.69 -7.29 5.09
N GLY A 137 2.54 -7.09 3.78
CA GLY A 137 1.25 -7.15 3.12
C GLY A 137 0.64 -8.54 3.25
N TYR A 138 -0.66 -8.62 3.06
CA TYR A 138 -1.33 -9.91 3.03
C TYR A 138 -1.35 -10.48 1.62
N ASP A 139 -1.14 -11.79 1.54
CA ASP A 139 -1.42 -12.54 0.32
C ASP A 139 -2.91 -12.50 0.02
N ALA A 140 -3.24 -12.38 -1.26
CA ALA A 140 -4.55 -12.81 -1.72
C ALA A 140 -4.59 -14.34 -1.76
N ASN A 141 -5.78 -14.91 -1.60
CA ASN A 141 -6.00 -16.34 -1.75
C ASN A 141 -7.32 -16.60 -2.45
N GLY A 142 -7.31 -17.55 -3.40
CA GLY A 142 -8.50 -18.05 -4.07
C GLY A 142 -8.23 -19.46 -4.59
N TYR A 143 -9.17 -20.36 -4.34
CA TYR A 143 -9.10 -21.75 -4.80
C TYR A 143 -9.87 -21.92 -6.10
N CYS A 144 -9.24 -22.54 -7.10
CA CYS A 144 -9.88 -22.93 -8.37
C CYS A 144 -9.79 -24.45 -8.52
N ALA A 145 -10.95 -25.12 -8.60
CA ALA A 145 -11.03 -26.58 -8.73
C ALA A 145 -10.54 -27.08 -10.10
N TYR A 146 -10.74 -26.30 -11.17
CA TYR A 146 -10.36 -26.67 -12.54
C TYR A 146 -8.83 -26.73 -12.72
N TYR A 147 -8.08 -25.89 -12.00
CA TYR A 147 -6.61 -25.86 -11.99
C TYR A 147 -6.04 -26.18 -10.60
N ALA A 148 -6.46 -27.30 -10.02
CA ALA A 148 -5.99 -27.73 -8.72
C ALA A 148 -4.45 -27.84 -8.69
N GLY A 149 -3.81 -27.18 -7.71
CA GLY A 149 -2.35 -27.19 -7.52
C GLY A 149 -1.61 -25.92 -7.94
N TYR A 150 -2.28 -24.94 -8.57
CA TYR A 150 -1.69 -23.65 -8.92
C TYR A 150 -2.14 -22.52 -7.99
N HIS A 151 -1.18 -21.69 -7.56
CA HIS A 151 -1.42 -20.50 -6.73
C HIS A 151 -1.40 -19.22 -7.56
N TRP A 152 -2.53 -18.85 -8.13
CA TRP A 152 -2.64 -17.70 -9.05
C TRP A 152 -2.74 -16.34 -8.34
N SER A 153 -2.89 -16.31 -7.01
CA SER A 153 -3.09 -15.06 -6.26
C SER A 153 -1.77 -14.32 -6.02
N GLY A 154 -1.83 -12.99 -5.96
CA GLY A 154 -0.66 -12.17 -5.65
C GLY A 154 -0.26 -12.28 -4.18
N TYR A 155 1.05 -12.27 -3.91
CA TYR A 155 1.60 -12.33 -2.55
C TYR A 155 1.79 -10.95 -1.95
N GLY A 156 1.70 -10.84 -0.64
CA GLY A 156 1.96 -9.63 0.12
C GLY A 156 3.43 -9.20 0.03
N ALA A 157 3.68 -7.89 0.13
CA ALA A 157 5.03 -7.35 0.21
C ALA A 157 5.66 -7.55 1.60
N SER A 158 6.98 -7.37 1.73
CA SER A 158 7.68 -7.31 3.01
C SER A 158 8.32 -5.93 3.23
N GLN A 159 9.14 -5.79 4.27
CA GLN A 159 9.93 -4.57 4.51
C GLN A 159 11.13 -4.41 3.57
N THR A 160 11.50 -5.44 2.79
CA THR A 160 12.71 -5.45 1.97
C THR A 160 12.49 -5.96 0.54
N ALA A 161 11.31 -6.46 0.23
CA ALA A 161 10.96 -6.97 -1.08
C ALA A 161 9.49 -6.74 -1.39
N GLY A 162 9.17 -6.55 -2.67
CA GLY A 162 7.79 -6.55 -3.11
C GLY A 162 7.25 -7.96 -3.28
N GLY A 163 5.93 -8.06 -3.26
CA GLY A 163 5.23 -9.34 -3.33
C GLY A 163 5.44 -10.06 -4.65
N ALA A 164 5.64 -11.38 -4.59
CA ALA A 164 5.70 -12.21 -5.79
C ALA A 164 4.35 -12.23 -6.52
N CYS A 165 4.38 -12.40 -7.84
CA CYS A 165 3.16 -12.68 -8.60
C CYS A 165 2.60 -14.06 -8.26
N GLY A 166 1.32 -14.27 -8.55
CA GLY A 166 0.79 -15.63 -8.67
C GLY A 166 1.54 -16.46 -9.71
N GLN A 167 1.43 -17.78 -9.57
CA GLN A 167 1.96 -18.77 -10.50
C GLN A 167 1.15 -18.78 -11.81
N GLY A 168 1.83 -19.09 -12.91
CA GLY A 168 1.23 -19.16 -14.24
C GLY A 168 1.59 -17.95 -15.12
N THR A 169 1.22 -18.04 -16.40
CA THR A 169 1.22 -16.88 -17.31
C THR A 169 -0.19 -16.29 -17.30
N SER A 170 -0.33 -14.97 -17.30
CA SER A 170 -1.67 -14.40 -17.47
C SER A 170 -2.09 -14.67 -18.92
N THR A 171 -3.29 -15.18 -19.15
CA THR A 171 -3.92 -15.39 -20.46
C THR A 171 -5.26 -14.67 -20.46
N ILE A 172 -5.49 -13.80 -21.44
CA ILE A 172 -6.83 -13.26 -21.75
C ILE A 172 -7.46 -14.19 -22.80
N ASP A 173 -8.78 -14.11 -22.96
CA ASP A 173 -9.61 -14.91 -23.89
C ASP A 173 -9.09 -14.98 -25.34
N SER A 174 -8.14 -14.14 -25.76
CA SER A 174 -7.48 -14.21 -27.07
C SER A 174 -6.30 -15.21 -27.16
N GLY A 175 -6.00 -15.97 -26.10
CA GLY A 175 -4.96 -17.02 -26.10
C GLY A 175 -3.51 -16.54 -26.02
N ALA A 176 -3.28 -15.25 -25.71
CA ALA A 176 -1.94 -14.68 -25.56
C ALA A 176 -1.43 -14.79 -24.12
N SER A 177 -0.19 -15.28 -23.93
CA SER A 177 0.48 -15.32 -22.62
C SER A 177 1.21 -14.02 -22.30
N PHE A 178 1.11 -13.58 -21.04
CA PHE A 178 1.66 -12.31 -20.55
C PHE A 178 2.77 -12.51 -19.52
N GLY A 179 3.74 -11.59 -19.53
CA GLY A 179 4.76 -11.50 -18.48
C GLY A 179 4.16 -10.87 -17.22
N ASN A 180 4.47 -11.43 -16.05
CA ASN A 180 4.01 -10.90 -14.77
C ASN A 180 5.16 -10.17 -14.07
N ALA A 181 4.97 -8.91 -13.69
CA ALA A 181 5.93 -8.14 -12.90
C ALA A 181 5.58 -8.23 -11.41
N LYS A 182 6.54 -8.65 -10.59
CA LYS A 182 6.38 -8.66 -9.12
C LYS A 182 6.31 -7.25 -8.56
N GLY A 183 5.79 -7.12 -7.36
CA GLY A 183 5.89 -5.89 -6.60
C GLY A 183 7.35 -5.47 -6.39
N SER A 184 7.56 -4.19 -6.14
CA SER A 184 8.88 -3.62 -5.90
C SER A 184 8.80 -2.50 -4.86
N PHE A 185 9.91 -1.78 -4.66
CA PHE A 185 9.88 -0.61 -3.79
C PHE A 185 8.89 0.40 -4.36
N PHE A 186 7.99 0.90 -3.51
CA PHE A 186 6.86 1.76 -3.88
C PHE A 186 5.75 1.07 -4.71
N MET A 187 6.09 0.37 -5.79
CA MET A 187 5.12 -0.11 -6.78
C MET A 187 4.62 -1.54 -6.53
N GLY A 188 3.32 -1.75 -6.70
CA GLY A 188 2.68 -3.06 -6.79
C GLY A 188 3.01 -3.76 -8.12
N GLY A 189 2.85 -5.08 -8.13
CA GLY A 189 3.02 -5.93 -9.29
C GLY A 189 1.84 -5.84 -10.26
N TYR A 190 2.12 -6.06 -11.54
CA TYR A 190 1.15 -5.94 -12.64
C TYR A 190 1.43 -6.95 -13.75
N GLY A 191 0.43 -7.26 -14.56
CA GLY A 191 0.56 -8.05 -15.79
C GLY A 191 0.93 -7.17 -16.99
N ASN A 192 1.91 -7.59 -17.79
CA ASN A 192 2.34 -6.91 -19.02
C ASN A 192 1.65 -7.49 -20.25
N ASN A 193 0.76 -6.73 -20.89
CA ASN A 193 0.19 -7.10 -22.18
C ASN A 193 1.10 -6.63 -23.35
N PRO A 194 1.81 -7.52 -24.06
CA PRO A 194 2.65 -7.16 -25.21
C PRO A 194 1.83 -6.80 -26.45
N LEU A 195 0.55 -7.19 -26.52
CA LEU A 195 -0.34 -6.90 -27.66
C LEU A 195 -0.98 -5.50 -27.56
N ALA A 196 -1.03 -4.92 -26.36
CA ALA A 196 -1.44 -3.55 -26.13
C ALA A 196 -0.54 -2.93 -25.04
N PRO A 197 0.68 -2.48 -25.41
CA PRO A 197 1.62 -1.88 -24.48
C PRO A 197 0.98 -0.73 -23.70
N GLY A 198 1.08 -0.78 -22.36
CA GLY A 198 0.44 0.17 -21.46
C GLY A 198 -0.94 -0.27 -20.93
N THR A 199 -1.47 -1.39 -21.41
CA THR A 199 -2.62 -2.06 -20.77
C THR A 199 -2.13 -3.16 -19.83
N THR A 200 -2.82 -3.32 -18.71
CA THR A 200 -2.53 -4.37 -17.73
C THR A 200 -3.73 -5.27 -17.54
N THR A 201 -3.46 -6.55 -17.30
CA THR A 201 -4.47 -7.60 -17.18
C THR A 201 -4.69 -7.94 -15.72
N SER A 202 -5.86 -8.45 -15.32
CA SER A 202 -6.13 -8.99 -13.99
C SER A 202 -5.97 -7.98 -12.84
N SER A 203 -5.75 -8.46 -11.62
CA SER A 203 -5.66 -7.67 -10.39
C SER A 203 -4.24 -7.15 -10.11
N GLY A 204 -4.12 -5.83 -9.95
CA GLY A 204 -2.86 -5.20 -9.54
C GLY A 204 -2.54 -5.42 -8.06
N GLY A 205 -1.26 -5.48 -7.73
CA GLY A 205 -0.78 -5.45 -6.35
C GLY A 205 -0.97 -4.08 -5.69
N GLY A 206 -1.24 -4.06 -4.39
CA GLY A 206 -1.37 -2.83 -3.61
C GLY A 206 -0.03 -2.10 -3.46
N GLY A 207 -0.05 -0.77 -3.46
CA GLY A 207 1.11 0.07 -3.22
C GLY A 207 1.53 0.05 -1.74
N GLY A 208 2.77 0.43 -1.46
CA GLY A 208 3.27 0.44 -0.09
C GLY A 208 4.72 0.91 -0.02
N TYR A 209 5.35 0.76 1.14
CA TYR A 209 6.80 0.88 1.26
C TYR A 209 7.48 -0.06 0.26
N TYR A 210 7.02 -1.31 0.25
CA TYR A 210 7.05 -2.19 -0.91
C TYR A 210 5.63 -2.54 -1.34
N GLY A 211 5.41 -2.66 -2.65
CA GLY A 211 4.12 -3.04 -3.21
C GLY A 211 3.92 -4.56 -3.27
N GLY A 212 2.67 -4.98 -3.17
CA GLY A 212 2.25 -6.38 -3.25
C GLY A 212 2.34 -6.94 -4.66
N GLY A 213 2.08 -8.23 -4.80
CA GLY A 213 2.20 -8.98 -6.04
C GLY A 213 0.96 -8.96 -6.92
N HIS A 214 1.18 -9.24 -8.21
CA HIS A 214 0.16 -9.38 -9.24
C HIS A 214 -0.65 -10.68 -9.07
N GLY A 215 -1.97 -10.62 -9.17
CA GLY A 215 -2.82 -11.80 -9.31
C GLY A 215 -2.98 -12.19 -10.78
N VAL A 216 -2.86 -13.46 -11.13
CA VAL A 216 -2.77 -13.93 -12.52
C VAL A 216 -4.16 -14.27 -13.11
N HIS A 217 -4.30 -14.03 -14.42
CA HIS A 217 -5.49 -14.35 -15.22
C HIS A 217 -5.37 -15.75 -15.87
N PRO A 218 -6.04 -16.82 -15.41
CA PRO A 218 -6.04 -18.12 -16.10
C PRO A 218 -7.11 -18.27 -17.22
N GLY A 219 -7.46 -17.22 -17.99
CA GLY A 219 -8.52 -17.32 -19.02
C GLY A 219 -9.63 -16.28 -18.91
N SER A 220 -10.81 -16.62 -18.37
CA SER A 220 -12.01 -15.75 -18.27
C SER A 220 -12.34 -15.26 -16.84
N SER A 221 -11.53 -15.65 -15.86
CA SER A 221 -11.61 -15.22 -14.46
C SER A 221 -10.21 -14.91 -13.94
N HIS A 222 -10.10 -14.12 -12.88
CA HIS A 222 -8.79 -13.80 -12.33
C HIS A 222 -8.78 -13.64 -10.80
N THR A 223 -7.62 -13.88 -10.20
CA THR A 223 -7.44 -13.78 -8.73
C THR A 223 -7.31 -12.35 -8.26
N GLY A 224 -7.19 -12.16 -6.94
CA GLY A 224 -6.83 -10.89 -6.33
C GLY A 224 -5.32 -10.66 -6.23
N GLY A 225 -4.95 -9.39 -6.08
CA GLY A 225 -3.57 -8.95 -5.88
C GLY A 225 -3.17 -9.00 -4.41
N GLY A 226 -1.87 -9.08 -4.14
CA GLY A 226 -1.33 -8.98 -2.79
C GLY A 226 -1.31 -7.54 -2.28
N GLY A 227 -1.38 -7.34 -0.97
CA GLY A 227 -1.29 -6.02 -0.35
C GLY A 227 0.16 -5.51 -0.24
N GLY A 228 0.32 -4.19 -0.17
CA GLY A 228 1.62 -3.57 0.12
C GLY A 228 2.01 -3.66 1.59
N SER A 229 3.25 -3.29 1.92
CA SER A 229 3.73 -3.13 3.30
C SER A 229 3.75 -1.66 3.72
N SER A 230 3.50 -1.37 5.00
CA SER A 230 3.56 -0.02 5.57
C SER A 230 4.96 0.30 6.10
N PHE A 231 5.21 1.57 6.38
CA PHE A 231 6.44 2.03 7.03
C PHE A 231 6.17 3.32 7.83
N ILE A 232 6.78 3.47 9.00
CA ILE A 232 6.86 4.76 9.69
C ILE A 232 8.20 4.82 10.42
N SER A 233 8.94 5.90 10.16
CA SER A 233 10.27 6.09 10.73
C SER A 233 10.23 6.09 12.26
N GLY A 234 11.03 5.24 12.89
CA GLY A 234 11.12 5.11 14.35
C GLY A 234 10.18 4.10 15.00
N HIS A 235 9.27 3.46 14.25
CA HIS A 235 8.44 2.38 14.81
C HIS A 235 9.23 1.05 14.88
N PRO A 236 9.23 0.33 16.02
CA PRO A 236 10.03 -0.88 16.19
C PRO A 236 9.80 -1.95 15.11
N GLY A 237 10.88 -2.60 14.68
CA GLY A 237 10.85 -3.71 13.72
C GLY A 237 10.77 -3.32 12.24
N PHE A 238 10.58 -2.04 11.90
CA PHE A 238 10.68 -1.59 10.51
C PHE A 238 12.12 -1.46 10.04
N ASN A 239 12.28 -1.44 8.72
CA ASN A 239 13.59 -1.44 8.08
C ASN A 239 13.70 -0.32 7.04
N ALA A 240 14.28 0.81 7.45
CA ALA A 240 14.52 1.95 6.59
C ALA A 240 15.55 1.64 5.50
N VAL A 241 15.38 2.25 4.33
CA VAL A 241 16.41 2.31 3.30
C VAL A 241 17.53 3.25 3.73
N GLY A 242 18.77 2.92 3.34
CA GLY A 242 19.94 3.77 3.57
C GLY A 242 19.97 5.00 2.67
N SER A 243 20.72 6.03 3.07
CA SER A 243 20.91 7.24 2.26
C SER A 243 21.54 6.94 0.90
N ASN A 244 22.41 5.93 0.85
CA ASN A 244 23.11 5.43 -0.34
C ASN A 244 22.32 4.40 -1.16
N ALA A 245 21.07 4.07 -0.76
CA ALA A 245 20.23 3.18 -1.55
C ALA A 245 19.97 3.78 -2.95
N THR A 246 19.93 2.90 -3.95
CA THR A 246 19.64 3.20 -5.36
C THR A 246 18.50 2.31 -5.87
N ALA A 247 17.97 2.62 -7.05
CA ALA A 247 16.91 1.81 -7.66
C ALA A 247 17.33 0.35 -7.91
N SER A 248 18.61 0.12 -8.22
CA SER A 248 19.20 -1.19 -8.49
C SER A 248 19.75 -1.87 -7.23
N ASN A 249 20.09 -1.11 -6.18
CA ASN A 249 20.62 -1.64 -4.92
C ASN A 249 19.93 -0.97 -3.72
N ARG A 250 18.90 -1.64 -3.21
CA ARG A 250 18.09 -1.17 -2.08
C ARG A 250 18.72 -1.60 -0.78
N GLN A 251 19.81 -0.94 -0.41
CA GLN A 251 20.45 -1.18 0.88
C GLN A 251 19.51 -0.75 2.00
N HIS A 252 19.23 -1.69 2.89
CA HIS A 252 18.42 -1.52 4.08
C HIS A 252 19.34 -1.41 5.30
N THR A 253 18.94 -0.61 6.28
CA THR A 253 19.76 -0.30 7.46
C THR A 253 19.57 -1.30 8.59
N SER A 254 18.58 -2.19 8.48
CA SER A 254 18.11 -3.05 9.57
C SER A 254 17.66 -2.27 10.81
N GLN A 255 17.28 -1.00 10.62
CA GLN A 255 16.83 -0.08 11.66
C GLN A 255 15.62 0.71 11.16
N PRO A 256 14.70 1.13 12.05
CA PRO A 256 13.47 1.79 11.62
C PRO A 256 13.66 3.28 11.30
N ASN A 257 14.83 3.85 11.59
CA ASN A 257 15.05 5.28 11.48
C ASN A 257 15.41 5.66 10.04
N HIS A 258 14.59 6.52 9.45
CA HIS A 258 14.84 7.07 8.12
C HIS A 258 16.13 7.90 8.09
N TYR A 259 16.94 7.74 7.03
CA TYR A 259 18.29 8.33 6.92
C TYR A 259 18.33 9.88 7.00
N SER A 260 17.20 10.55 6.74
CA SER A 260 17.10 12.01 6.89
C SER A 260 17.05 12.48 8.35
N GLY A 261 16.95 11.55 9.30
CA GLY A 261 16.80 11.85 10.73
C GLY A 261 15.40 12.32 11.14
N TYR A 262 14.42 12.33 10.23
CA TYR A 262 13.01 12.51 10.59
C TYR A 262 12.49 11.20 11.17
N VAL A 263 12.38 11.15 12.50
CA VAL A 263 12.00 9.97 13.29
C VAL A 263 10.80 10.33 14.14
N PHE A 264 9.71 9.58 14.01
CA PHE A 264 8.51 9.80 14.81
C PHE A 264 8.76 9.33 16.25
N ASN A 265 8.11 9.99 17.22
CA ASN A 265 8.23 9.61 18.61
C ASN A 265 7.71 8.18 18.79
N SER A 266 8.59 7.24 19.17
CA SER A 266 8.30 5.80 19.17
C SER A 266 7.02 5.43 19.93
N GLY A 267 6.81 6.01 21.12
CA GLY A 267 5.60 5.81 21.94
C GLY A 267 4.30 6.39 21.35
N SER A 268 4.38 7.18 20.29
CA SER A 268 3.22 7.74 19.58
C SER A 268 2.88 7.04 18.27
N THR A 269 3.76 6.14 17.81
CA THR A 269 3.57 5.46 16.54
C THR A 269 2.48 4.40 16.64
N GLU A 270 1.57 4.38 15.67
CA GLU A 270 0.55 3.34 15.52
C GLU A 270 0.55 2.85 14.08
N VAL A 271 0.52 1.54 13.90
CA VAL A 271 0.39 0.89 12.59
C VAL A 271 -0.72 -0.13 12.70
N ILE A 272 -1.77 0.02 11.89
CA ILE A 272 -2.93 -0.87 11.87
C ILE A 272 -3.06 -1.40 10.45
N ASP A 273 -3.08 -2.72 10.28
CA ASP A 273 -3.22 -3.33 8.96
C ASP A 273 -4.66 -3.30 8.42
N GLY A 274 -4.85 -3.69 7.16
CA GLY A 274 -6.15 -3.76 6.50
C GLY A 274 -7.13 -4.76 7.13
N ARG A 275 -6.65 -5.65 8.02
CA ARG A 275 -7.49 -6.55 8.83
C ARG A 275 -7.88 -5.96 10.19
N GLY A 276 -7.38 -4.76 10.51
CA GLY A 276 -7.67 -4.02 11.75
C GLY A 276 -6.78 -4.38 12.93
N TYR A 277 -5.69 -5.13 12.73
CA TYR A 277 -4.74 -5.41 13.80
C TYR A 277 -3.73 -4.28 13.95
N LYS A 278 -3.64 -3.72 15.16
CA LYS A 278 -2.56 -2.82 15.56
C LYS A 278 -1.31 -3.63 15.87
N TRP A 279 -0.17 -3.20 15.34
CA TRP A 279 1.12 -3.82 15.56
C TRP A 279 2.02 -2.94 16.42
N THR A 280 2.73 -3.55 17.37
CA THR A 280 3.72 -2.88 18.21
C THR A 280 5.16 -3.23 17.82
N ASN A 281 5.32 -4.41 17.21
CA ASN A 281 6.53 -4.94 16.61
C ASN A 281 6.12 -6.00 15.56
N ALA A 282 7.08 -6.62 14.87
CA ALA A 282 6.82 -7.60 13.81
C ALA A 282 6.12 -8.90 14.25
N SER A 283 6.03 -9.17 15.56
CA SER A 283 5.51 -10.42 16.12
C SER A 283 4.26 -10.23 16.99
N THR A 284 3.97 -9.02 17.44
CA THR A 284 2.89 -8.73 18.38
C THR A 284 1.83 -7.84 17.76
N LYS A 285 0.59 -8.31 17.77
CA LYS A 285 -0.56 -7.58 17.24
C LYS A 285 -1.82 -7.78 18.07
N THR A 286 -2.72 -6.80 18.02
CA THR A 286 -4.01 -6.83 18.71
C THR A 286 -5.10 -6.25 17.81
N LEU A 287 -6.29 -6.85 17.78
CA LEU A 287 -7.41 -6.30 17.02
C LEU A 287 -7.84 -4.97 17.67
N THR A 288 -7.75 -3.87 16.93
CA THR A 288 -8.03 -2.52 17.47
C THR A 288 -9.00 -1.75 16.59
N ASN A 289 -8.93 -1.95 15.26
CA ASN A 289 -9.54 -1.06 14.25
C ASN A 289 -8.95 0.36 14.30
N GLN A 290 -8.90 1.05 13.17
CA GLN A 290 -8.39 2.41 13.10
C GLN A 290 -9.52 3.44 13.19
N THR A 291 -9.17 4.70 13.46
CA THR A 291 -10.14 5.80 13.34
C THR A 291 -10.53 6.00 11.87
N LYS A 292 -11.79 6.28 11.59
CA LYS A 292 -12.24 6.61 10.24
C LYS A 292 -11.95 8.09 9.94
N PRO A 293 -11.61 8.47 8.69
CA PRO A 293 -11.46 9.89 8.31
C PRO A 293 -12.63 10.78 8.72
N THR A 294 -13.86 10.28 8.58
CA THR A 294 -15.11 10.99 8.88
C THR A 294 -15.57 10.87 10.34
N GLY A 295 -14.75 10.30 11.22
CA GLY A 295 -15.13 9.99 12.61
C GLY A 295 -15.70 8.58 12.80
N GLY A 296 -15.57 8.06 14.03
CA GLY A 296 -15.81 6.66 14.35
C GLY A 296 -14.60 5.76 14.10
N THR A 297 -14.83 4.45 14.01
CA THR A 297 -13.79 3.43 13.73
C THR A 297 -14.14 2.58 12.52
N GLU A 298 -13.13 1.98 11.89
CA GLU A 298 -13.28 1.07 10.76
C GLU A 298 -12.20 -0.02 10.80
N ARG A 299 -12.53 -1.20 10.24
CA ARG A 299 -11.58 -2.31 10.06
C ARG A 299 -11.01 -2.27 8.65
N GLY A 300 -9.76 -1.85 8.54
CA GLY A 300 -9.11 -1.59 7.24
C GLY A 300 -9.78 -0.43 6.50
N HIS A 301 -9.00 0.35 5.76
CA HIS A 301 -9.55 1.52 5.11
C HIS A 301 -10.26 1.14 3.80
N THR A 302 -11.51 1.60 3.68
CA THR A 302 -12.37 1.39 2.51
C THR A 302 -12.49 2.71 1.76
N GLY A 303 -12.37 2.66 0.43
CA GLY A 303 -12.34 3.81 -0.46
C GLY A 303 -10.94 4.31 -0.80
N ASN A 304 -10.90 5.52 -1.36
CA ASN A 304 -9.66 6.26 -1.59
C ASN A 304 -8.94 6.50 -0.26
N GLY A 305 -7.62 6.58 -0.31
CA GLY A 305 -6.82 6.91 0.85
C GLY A 305 -7.16 8.29 1.40
N TYR A 306 -6.58 8.59 2.55
CA TYR A 306 -6.78 9.86 3.23
C TYR A 306 -5.53 10.19 4.05
N ALA A 307 -5.26 11.47 4.26
CA ALA A 307 -4.28 11.90 5.24
C ALA A 307 -4.80 13.04 6.10
N ARG A 308 -4.29 13.11 7.33
CA ARG A 308 -4.61 14.16 8.29
C ARG A 308 -3.36 14.58 9.02
N VAL A 309 -3.17 15.89 9.14
CA VAL A 309 -2.12 16.47 9.96
C VAL A 309 -2.74 17.39 10.99
N THR A 310 -2.43 17.15 12.25
CA THR A 310 -2.90 17.96 13.38
C THR A 310 -1.72 18.62 14.05
N VAL A 311 -1.75 19.95 14.16
CA VAL A 311 -0.72 20.76 14.81
C VAL A 311 -1.23 21.20 16.17
N VAL A 312 -0.44 20.96 17.21
CA VAL A 312 -0.74 21.38 18.60
C VAL A 312 0.39 22.24 19.13
N ARG A 313 0.03 23.38 19.73
CA ARG A 313 0.94 24.26 20.49
C ARG A 313 0.26 24.81 21.72
#